data_AF-A0A960UMV4-F1
#
_entry.id   AF-A0A960UMV4-F1
#
_cell.length_a   1.000
_cell.length_b   1.000
_cell.length_c   1.000
_cell.angle_alpha   90.00
_cell.angle_beta   90.00
_cell.angle_gamma   90.00
#
_symmetry.space_group_name_H-M   'P 1'
#
loop_
_entity.id
_entity.type
_entity.pdbx_description
1 polymer ?
#
loop_
_entity_poly.entity_id
_entity_poly.type
_entity_poly.pdbx_seq_one_letter_code
_entity_poly.pdbx_strand_id
1 'polypeptide(L)'
;MKAKWIIAILIVASLHCSPGEQSQSASGENSIEITLEGPSSAPEANKVIEVDFEEGTVLDLLLKTSSQGLLKFKYSGVGEKAFVESLQGVGPTGDGESGKYWIYSINGKLSNLGVGSQTIRGGDRLKWCYLSFAERNNCADK
;
A
#
# COMPACT_ATOMS: atom_id res chain seq x y z
N MET A 1 -20.47 46.39 -44.71
CA MET A 1 -19.48 45.40 -44.24
C MET A 1 -18.53 46.10 -43.26
N LYS A 2 -18.77 45.92 -41.96
CA LYS A 2 -18.09 46.57 -40.82
C LYS A 2 -18.16 45.56 -39.66
N ALA A 3 -17.27 45.42 -38.70
CA ALA A 3 -15.87 45.77 -38.46
C ALA A 3 -15.52 45.02 -37.14
N LYS A 4 -14.24 44.65 -36.95
CA LYS A 4 -13.66 44.10 -35.71
C LYS A 4 -14.09 44.87 -34.46
N TRP A 5 -14.43 44.17 -33.36
CA TRP A 5 -14.36 44.73 -32.01
C TRP A 5 -13.67 43.76 -31.05
N ILE A 6 -12.52 44.22 -30.54
CA ILE A 6 -11.79 43.72 -29.38
C ILE A 6 -12.57 44.20 -28.15
N ILE A 7 -12.93 43.30 -27.24
CA ILE A 7 -13.39 43.68 -25.91
C ILE A 7 -12.24 43.41 -24.94
N ALA A 8 -11.61 44.51 -24.52
CA ALA A 8 -10.73 44.54 -23.36
C ALA A 8 -11.57 44.28 -22.11
N ILE A 9 -11.29 43.18 -21.41
CA ILE A 9 -11.86 42.90 -20.09
C ILE A 9 -10.82 43.27 -19.04
N LEU A 10 -11.04 44.43 -18.43
CA LEU A 10 -10.48 44.85 -17.14
C LEU A 10 -11.12 43.98 -16.05
N ILE A 11 -10.39 42.99 -15.53
CA ILE A 11 -10.72 42.36 -14.24
C ILE A 11 -9.62 42.69 -13.25
N VAL A 12 -9.94 43.71 -12.47
CA VAL A 12 -9.71 43.88 -11.03
C VAL A 12 -8.82 42.80 -10.40
N ALA A 13 -7.69 43.25 -9.85
CA ALA A 13 -6.87 42.48 -8.93
C ALA A 13 -7.67 42.16 -7.65
N SER A 14 -8.36 41.03 -7.66
CA SER A 14 -8.80 40.32 -6.46
C SER A 14 -7.64 39.48 -5.95
N LEU A 15 -7.50 39.43 -4.62
CA LEU A 15 -6.68 38.46 -3.89
C LEU A 15 -6.72 37.11 -4.61
N HIS A 16 -5.58 36.70 -5.16
CA HIS A 16 -5.39 35.40 -5.78
C HIS A 16 -5.41 34.34 -4.67
N CYS A 17 -6.61 33.98 -4.21
CA CYS A 17 -6.81 32.65 -3.68
C CYS A 17 -6.84 31.75 -4.91
N SER A 18 -5.65 31.32 -5.35
CA SER A 18 -5.54 30.18 -6.24
C SER A 18 -6.28 29.05 -5.52
N PRO A 19 -7.34 28.45 -6.09
CA PRO A 19 -7.68 27.11 -5.70
C PRO A 19 -6.41 26.33 -6.08
N GLY A 20 -5.62 25.96 -5.07
CA GLY A 20 -4.56 25.01 -5.31
C GLY A 20 -5.24 23.84 -6.00
N GLU A 21 -4.76 23.50 -7.19
CA GLU A 21 -4.77 22.11 -7.63
C GLU A 21 -3.99 21.33 -6.57
N GLN A 22 -4.65 21.09 -5.44
CA GLN A 22 -4.38 19.92 -4.64
C GLN A 22 -4.84 18.78 -5.55
N SER A 23 -3.88 18.25 -6.29
CA SER A 23 -3.90 16.85 -6.70
C SER A 23 -3.93 16.02 -5.41
N GLN A 24 -5.08 15.99 -4.75
CA GLN A 24 -5.42 14.95 -3.82
C GLN A 24 -5.66 13.73 -4.69
N SER A 25 -4.67 12.83 -4.73
CA SER A 25 -4.92 11.44 -5.09
C SER A 25 -6.02 10.97 -4.16
N ALA A 26 -7.25 10.94 -4.65
CA ALA A 26 -8.35 10.25 -4.02
C ALA A 26 -8.01 8.75 -4.09
N SER A 27 -7.14 8.31 -3.19
CA SER A 27 -7.16 6.93 -2.75
C SER A 27 -8.58 6.70 -2.24
N GLY A 28 -9.34 5.90 -2.97
CA GLY A 28 -10.78 5.79 -2.77
C GLY A 28 -11.07 5.40 -1.32
N GLU A 29 -12.14 5.93 -0.73
CA GLU A 29 -12.55 5.56 0.64
C GLU A 29 -12.67 4.02 0.84
N ASN A 30 -12.80 3.27 -0.25
CA ASN A 30 -12.90 1.82 -0.27
C ASN A 30 -11.69 1.12 -0.92
N SER A 31 -10.53 1.75 -1.04
CA SER A 31 -9.30 1.10 -1.54
C SER A 31 -8.23 1.02 -0.46
N ILE A 32 -7.37 0.01 -0.56
CA ILE A 32 -6.17 -0.14 0.27
C ILE A 32 -4.95 -0.04 -0.64
N GLU A 33 -3.98 0.75 -0.19
CA GLU A 33 -2.66 0.82 -0.79
C GLU A 33 -1.75 -0.26 -0.17
N ILE A 34 -1.20 -1.14 -1.01
CA ILE A 34 -0.21 -2.15 -0.63
C ILE A 34 1.15 -1.74 -1.19
N THR A 35 2.11 -1.47 -0.30
CA THR A 35 3.51 -1.21 -0.67
C THR A 35 4.39 -2.42 -0.39
N LEU A 36 5.21 -2.82 -1.35
CA LEU A 36 6.09 -4.00 -1.26
C LEU A 36 7.57 -3.61 -1.29
N GLU A 37 8.21 -3.51 -0.13
CA GLU A 37 9.65 -3.27 0.01
C GLU A 37 10.41 -4.60 0.10
N GLY A 38 10.58 -5.24 -1.06
CA GLY A 38 11.29 -6.52 -1.20
C GLY A 38 12.79 -6.38 -1.48
N PRO A 39 13.56 -7.48 -1.45
CA PRO A 39 14.95 -7.47 -1.89
C PRO A 39 15.02 -7.16 -3.39
N SER A 40 16.17 -6.64 -3.86
CA SER A 40 16.36 -6.29 -5.28
C SER A 40 16.21 -7.46 -6.27
N SER A 41 16.29 -8.69 -5.77
CA SER A 41 16.05 -9.92 -6.55
C SER A 41 14.56 -10.27 -6.71
N ALA A 42 13.66 -9.63 -5.94
CA ALA A 42 12.23 -9.85 -6.05
C ALA A 42 11.68 -9.17 -7.31
N PRO A 43 10.84 -9.86 -8.09
CA PRO A 43 10.06 -9.20 -9.12
C PRO A 43 9.23 -8.07 -8.51
N GLU A 44 9.27 -6.89 -9.15
CA GLU A 44 8.45 -5.74 -8.75
C GLU A 44 8.73 -5.25 -7.31
N ALA A 45 9.99 -5.35 -6.86
CA ALA A 45 10.43 -4.72 -5.61
C ALA A 45 10.14 -3.21 -5.64
N ASN A 46 9.58 -2.68 -4.55
CA ASN A 46 9.11 -1.31 -4.36
C ASN A 46 7.87 -0.94 -5.19
N LYS A 47 7.03 -1.92 -5.53
CA LYS A 47 5.74 -1.68 -6.16
C LYS A 47 4.69 -1.22 -5.15
N VAL A 48 3.88 -0.27 -5.60
CA VAL A 48 2.62 0.14 -4.95
C VAL A 48 1.46 -0.49 -5.74
N ILE A 49 0.55 -1.14 -5.02
CA ILE A 49 -0.65 -1.78 -5.57
C ILE A 49 -1.85 -1.15 -4.89
N GLU A 50 -2.80 -0.65 -5.66
CA GLU A 50 -4.09 -0.19 -5.13
C GLU A 50 -5.15 -1.27 -5.38
N VAL A 51 -5.90 -1.61 -4.34
CA VAL A 51 -6.91 -2.68 -4.39
C VAL A 51 -8.18 -2.21 -3.71
N ASP A 52 -9.30 -2.25 -4.43
CA ASP A 52 -10.63 -2.03 -3.83
C ASP A 52 -10.87 -3.06 -2.72
N PHE A 53 -11.08 -2.61 -1.50
CA PHE A 53 -11.25 -3.45 -0.33
C PHE A 53 -12.03 -2.69 0.74
N GLU A 54 -13.26 -3.13 1.02
CA GLU A 54 -14.12 -2.49 2.01
C GLU A 54 -13.65 -2.84 3.43
N GLU A 55 -13.65 -4.12 3.79
CA GLU A 55 -13.22 -4.61 5.10
C GLU A 55 -12.88 -6.10 5.02
N GLY A 56 -11.99 -6.56 5.91
CA GLY A 56 -11.67 -7.97 6.10
C GLY A 56 -10.33 -8.13 6.78
N THR A 57 -9.76 -9.33 6.73
CA THR A 57 -8.41 -9.58 7.25
C THR A 57 -7.35 -9.21 6.20
N VAL A 58 -6.11 -9.05 6.65
CA VAL A 58 -4.96 -8.93 5.73
C VAL A 58 -4.90 -10.14 4.79
N LEU A 59 -5.24 -11.35 5.26
CA LEU A 59 -5.30 -12.54 4.42
C LEU A 59 -6.35 -12.39 3.31
N ASP A 60 -7.55 -11.90 3.63
CA ASP A 60 -8.62 -11.69 2.65
C ASP A 60 -8.18 -10.70 1.56
N LEU A 61 -7.49 -9.62 1.94
CA LEU A 61 -6.89 -8.67 1.01
C LEU A 61 -5.85 -9.35 0.10
N LEU A 62 -4.94 -10.14 0.67
CA LEU A 62 -3.91 -10.85 -0.12
C LEU A 62 -4.53 -11.86 -1.09
N LEU A 63 -5.56 -12.59 -0.67
CA LEU A 63 -6.32 -13.52 -1.52
C LEU A 63 -7.00 -12.78 -2.68
N LYS A 64 -7.65 -11.64 -2.40
CA LYS A 64 -8.25 -10.79 -3.44
C LYS A 64 -7.21 -10.25 -4.42
N THR A 65 -6.09 -9.73 -3.91
CA THR A 65 -5.01 -9.17 -4.73
C THR A 65 -4.38 -10.25 -5.63
N SER A 66 -4.26 -11.47 -5.10
CA SER A 66 -3.74 -12.62 -5.85
C SER A 66 -4.70 -13.13 -6.92
N SER A 67 -6.01 -13.16 -6.64
CA SER A 67 -7.01 -13.57 -7.65
C SER A 67 -7.08 -12.60 -8.84
N GLN A 68 -6.72 -11.34 -8.63
CA GLN A 68 -6.55 -10.33 -9.68
C GLN A 68 -5.21 -10.43 -10.43
N GLY A 69 -4.31 -11.31 -10.00
CA GLY A 69 -2.98 -11.48 -10.59
C GLY A 69 -1.98 -10.36 -10.26
N LEU A 70 -2.31 -9.47 -9.31
CA LEU A 70 -1.48 -8.31 -8.95
C LEU A 70 -0.33 -8.66 -8.00
N LEU A 71 -0.49 -9.75 -7.25
CA LEU A 71 0.44 -10.25 -6.24
C LEU A 71 0.48 -11.78 -6.27
N LYS A 72 1.66 -12.38 -6.18
CA LYS A 72 1.78 -13.82 -5.93
C LYS A 72 2.27 -14.03 -4.50
N PHE A 73 1.65 -14.94 -3.77
CA PHE A 73 2.11 -15.31 -2.43
C PHE A 73 1.81 -16.78 -2.15
N LYS A 74 2.53 -17.35 -1.17
CA LYS A 74 2.22 -18.66 -0.58
C LYS A 74 1.94 -18.47 0.89
N TYR A 75 0.99 -19.23 1.41
CA TYR A 75 0.65 -19.23 2.81
C TYR A 75 0.22 -20.64 3.23
N SER A 76 0.30 -20.89 4.53
CA SER A 76 -0.22 -22.11 5.16
C SER A 76 -1.08 -21.73 6.37
N GLY A 77 -1.78 -22.72 6.93
CA GLY A 77 -2.75 -22.50 7.99
C GLY A 77 -4.12 -22.07 7.48
N VAL A 78 -5.07 -21.88 8.41
CA VAL A 78 -6.47 -21.55 8.12
C VAL A 78 -6.97 -20.50 9.12
N GLY A 79 -7.75 -19.54 8.63
CA GLY A 79 -8.31 -18.45 9.43
C GLY A 79 -7.22 -17.68 10.18
N GLU A 80 -7.43 -17.42 11.47
CA GLU A 80 -6.51 -16.70 12.35
C GLU A 80 -5.08 -17.27 12.40
N LYS A 81 -4.91 -18.57 12.09
CA LYS A 81 -3.61 -19.25 12.10
C LYS A 81 -2.87 -19.17 10.77
N ALA A 82 -3.36 -18.38 9.81
CA ALA A 82 -2.73 -18.25 8.51
C ALA A 82 -1.36 -17.53 8.63
N PHE A 83 -0.37 -18.07 7.92
CA PHE A 83 1.00 -17.58 7.90
C PHE A 83 1.50 -17.44 6.46
N VAL A 84 2.03 -16.27 6.11
CA VAL A 84 2.61 -16.01 4.79
C VAL A 84 4.02 -16.60 4.73
N GLU A 85 4.22 -17.58 3.85
CA GLU A 85 5.50 -18.26 3.66
C GLU A 85 6.39 -17.55 2.65
N SER A 86 5.78 -16.95 1.63
CA SER A 86 6.50 -16.17 0.62
C SER A 86 5.59 -15.15 -0.06
N LEU A 87 6.20 -14.07 -0.52
CA LEU A 87 5.54 -13.01 -1.29
C LEU A 87 6.43 -12.64 -2.48
N GLN A 88 5.82 -12.54 -3.65
CA GLN A 88 6.46 -12.45 -4.97
C GLN A 88 7.58 -13.49 -5.19
N GLY A 89 7.37 -14.71 -4.68
CA GLY A 89 8.34 -15.81 -4.78
C GLY A 89 9.53 -15.72 -3.82
N VAL A 90 9.60 -14.68 -2.98
CA VAL A 90 10.65 -14.54 -1.96
C VAL A 90 10.13 -15.10 -0.64
N GLY A 91 10.77 -16.18 -0.17
CA GLY A 91 10.56 -16.74 1.16
C GLY A 91 11.62 -16.27 2.16
N PRO A 92 11.66 -16.83 3.38
CA PRO A 92 12.69 -16.49 4.37
C PRO A 92 14.10 -16.92 3.93
N THR A 93 15.13 -16.18 4.36
CA THR A 93 16.53 -16.57 4.08
C THR A 93 17.14 -17.53 5.09
N GLY A 94 16.45 -17.81 6.20
CA GLY A 94 16.93 -18.64 7.29
C GLY A 94 16.10 -18.43 8.55
N ASP A 95 16.56 -19.01 9.66
CA ASP A 95 15.88 -18.95 10.95
C ASP A 95 16.56 -17.95 11.91
N GLY A 96 15.84 -17.56 12.96
CA GLY A 96 16.36 -16.69 14.02
C GLY A 96 16.52 -15.23 13.63
N GLU A 97 17.34 -14.49 14.40
CA GLU A 97 17.44 -13.02 14.32
C GLU A 97 18.10 -12.49 13.05
N SER A 98 18.96 -13.30 12.42
CA SER A 98 19.69 -12.95 11.19
C SER A 98 18.94 -13.34 9.91
N GLY A 99 17.94 -14.21 10.00
CA GLY A 99 17.05 -14.53 8.90
C GLY A 99 16.22 -13.30 8.51
N LYS A 100 16.02 -13.10 7.20
CA LYS A 100 15.08 -12.08 6.70
C LYS A 100 13.73 -12.72 6.41
N TYR A 101 12.67 -11.99 6.72
CA TYR A 101 11.28 -12.41 6.57
C TYR A 101 10.44 -11.24 6.06
N TRP A 102 9.23 -11.56 5.62
CA TRP A 102 8.21 -10.55 5.35
C TRP A 102 7.56 -10.08 6.65
N ILE A 103 7.75 -8.79 6.94
CA ILE A 103 7.19 -8.08 8.09
C ILE A 103 6.23 -7.03 7.53
N TYR A 104 5.15 -6.73 8.23
CA TYR A 104 4.21 -5.71 7.75
C TYR A 104 3.79 -4.70 8.81
N SER A 105 3.39 -3.54 8.33
CA SER A 105 2.81 -2.46 9.11
C SER A 105 1.50 -1.99 8.47
N ILE A 106 0.62 -1.44 9.30
CA ILE A 106 -0.63 -0.82 8.89
C ILE A 106 -0.60 0.62 9.34
N ASN A 107 -0.82 1.54 8.41
CA ASN A 107 -0.80 2.99 8.66
C ASN A 107 0.48 3.43 9.39
N GLY A 108 1.63 2.87 8.99
CA GLY A 108 2.92 3.17 9.59
C GLY A 108 3.19 2.50 10.94
N LYS A 109 2.27 1.72 11.49
CA LYS A 109 2.47 0.99 12.75
C LYS A 109 2.72 -0.48 12.49
N LEU A 110 3.82 -1.03 13.03
CA LEU A 110 4.10 -2.46 12.98
C LEU A 110 2.92 -3.27 13.51
N SER A 111 2.50 -4.28 12.74
CA SER A 111 1.50 -5.23 13.21
C SER A 111 2.17 -6.32 14.04
N ASN A 112 1.50 -6.71 15.12
CA ASN A 112 1.86 -7.83 15.98
C ASN A 112 0.84 -8.99 15.88
N LEU A 113 -0.15 -8.87 14.99
CA LEU A 113 -1.13 -9.90 14.72
C LEU A 113 -0.73 -10.68 13.46
N GLY A 114 -1.26 -11.90 13.32
CA GLY A 114 -1.12 -12.66 12.08
C GLY A 114 -2.05 -12.13 10.99
N VAL A 115 -1.73 -12.42 9.73
CA VAL A 115 -2.51 -11.93 8.57
C VAL A 115 -3.97 -12.39 8.59
N GLY A 116 -4.25 -13.55 9.19
CA GLY A 116 -5.60 -14.08 9.33
C GLY A 116 -6.39 -13.52 10.52
N SER A 117 -5.76 -12.74 11.41
CA SER A 117 -6.41 -12.11 12.57
C SER A 117 -6.44 -10.58 12.48
N GLN A 118 -5.53 -9.99 11.72
CA GLN A 118 -5.45 -8.55 11.58
C GLN A 118 -6.54 -8.05 10.64
N THR A 119 -7.57 -7.42 11.19
CA THR A 119 -8.61 -6.71 10.43
C THR A 119 -8.09 -5.38 9.91
N ILE A 120 -8.48 -5.04 8.68
CA ILE A 120 -8.19 -3.79 7.95
C ILE A 120 -9.42 -3.40 7.13
N ARG A 121 -9.49 -2.13 6.71
CA ARG A 121 -10.57 -1.60 5.88
C ARG A 121 -10.06 -0.59 4.86
N GLY A 122 -10.94 -0.20 3.93
CA GLY A 122 -10.65 0.86 2.96
C GLY A 122 -10.08 2.13 3.62
N GLY A 123 -9.10 2.74 2.96
CA GLY A 123 -8.33 3.86 3.46
C GLY A 123 -7.11 3.49 4.31
N ASP A 124 -6.97 2.22 4.75
CA ASP A 124 -5.75 1.76 5.40
C ASP A 124 -4.59 1.62 4.38
N ARG A 125 -3.35 1.82 4.85
CA ARG A 125 -2.12 1.54 4.09
C ARG A 125 -1.42 0.31 4.66
N LEU A 126 -1.24 -0.71 3.83
CA LEU A 126 -0.50 -1.92 4.16
C LEU A 126 0.90 -1.85 3.56
N LYS A 127 1.93 -1.90 4.39
CA LYS A 127 3.32 -1.94 3.91
C LYS A 127 3.95 -3.26 4.31
N TRP A 128 4.54 -3.96 3.35
CA TRP A 128 5.36 -5.16 3.55
C TRP A 128 6.83 -4.81 3.36
N CYS A 129 7.67 -5.24 4.30
CA CYS A 129 9.10 -5.02 4.27
C CYS A 129 9.83 -6.34 4.47
N TYR A 130 10.85 -6.59 3.65
CA TYR A 130 11.67 -7.79 3.75
C TYR A 130 12.93 -7.53 4.59
N LEU A 131 12.82 -7.80 5.89
CA LEU A 131 13.78 -7.38 6.91
C LEU A 131 14.14 -8.53 7.85
N SER A 132 15.28 -8.39 8.51
CA SER A 132 15.57 -9.23 9.68
C SER A 132 14.69 -8.84 10.87
N PHE A 133 14.57 -9.74 11.84
CA PHE A 133 13.82 -9.46 13.06
C PHE A 133 14.38 -8.26 13.83
N ALA A 134 15.72 -8.12 13.87
CA ALA A 134 16.40 -7.00 14.51
C ALA A 134 16.07 -5.65 13.85
N GLU A 135 15.85 -5.65 12.53
CA GLU A 135 15.58 -4.45 11.73
C GLU A 135 14.10 -4.12 11.60
N ARG A 136 13.19 -4.93 12.14
CA ARG A 136 11.74 -4.85 11.91
C ARG A 136 11.14 -3.45 12.11
N ASN A 137 11.68 -2.67 13.04
CA ASN A 137 11.19 -1.32 13.35
C ASN A 137 11.33 -0.36 12.16
N ASN A 138 12.20 -0.68 11.19
CA ASN A 138 12.32 0.08 9.94
C ASN A 138 11.08 -0.06 9.04
N CYS A 139 10.20 -1.03 9.29
CA CYS A 139 8.95 -1.17 8.55
C CYS A 139 7.82 -0.26 9.09
N ALA A 140 8.01 0.36 10.25
CA ALA A 140 7.11 1.42 10.72
C ALA A 140 7.44 2.75 10.02
N ASP A 141 6.48 3.68 10.00
CA ASP A 141 6.76 5.08 9.66
C ASP A 141 7.44 5.75 10.87
N LYS A 142 8.37 6.67 10.61
CA LYS A 142 9.16 7.36 11.64
C LYS A 142 8.46 8.59 12.18
#